data_AF-A0A4Q3VKP4-F1
#
_entry.id   AF-A0A4Q3VKP4-F1
#
_cell.length_a   1.000
_cell.length_b   1.000
_cell.length_c   1.000
_cell.angle_alpha   90.00
_cell.angle_beta   90.00
_cell.angle_gamma   90.00
#
_symmetry.space_group_name_H-M   'P 1'
#
loop_
_entity.id
_entity.type
_entity.pdbx_description
1 polymer ?
#
loop_
_entity_poly.entity_id
_entity_poly.type
_entity_poly.pdbx_seq_one_letter_code
_entity_poly.pdbx_strand_id
1 'polypeptide(L)'
;MPQEDVKEAQARLDLLLVDGRKAFEEGRTEEALAVTERILDGNPSMNAAVALRMEVFARRGEIPHALECAERMVELNPDSEIDKIRRDGLRAQLAESLRPAPAPDRRFALVAGLSAFVLVACIGILAARLSGAPKSPETLVVNNN
;
A
#
# COMPACT_ATOMS: atom_id res chain seq x y z
N MET A 1 -6.76 -41.93 30.35
CA MET A 1 -6.23 -40.66 30.91
C MET A 1 -5.46 -39.84 29.86
N PRO A 2 -4.54 -40.37 29.01
CA PRO A 2 -3.77 -39.53 28.07
C PRO A 2 -4.59 -38.82 26.97
N GLN A 3 -5.69 -39.42 26.53
CA GLN A 3 -6.54 -38.85 25.46
C GLN A 3 -7.44 -37.70 25.94
N GLU A 4 -7.71 -37.64 27.25
CA GLU A 4 -8.55 -36.60 27.85
C GLU A 4 -7.74 -35.31 27.99
N ASP A 5 -6.50 -35.41 28.47
CA ASP A 5 -5.56 -34.29 28.57
C ASP A 5 -5.25 -33.64 27.21
N VAL A 6 -5.11 -34.44 26.14
CA VAL A 6 -4.89 -33.92 24.77
C VAL A 6 -6.12 -33.17 24.27
N LYS A 7 -7.31 -33.68 24.54
CA LYS A 7 -8.56 -33.04 24.11
C LYS A 7 -8.81 -31.73 24.85
N GLU A 8 -8.51 -31.69 26.15
CA GLU A 8 -8.57 -30.46 26.94
C GLU A 8 -7.56 -29.41 26.48
N ALA A 9 -6.33 -29.84 26.16
CA ALA A 9 -5.31 -28.96 25.60
C ALA A 9 -5.77 -28.38 24.25
N GLN A 10 -6.33 -29.21 23.37
CA GLN A 10 -6.87 -28.78 22.08
C GLN A 10 -8.03 -27.78 22.27
N ALA A 11 -8.97 -28.05 23.17
CA ALA A 11 -10.09 -27.16 23.46
C ALA A 11 -9.60 -25.79 24.00
N ARG A 12 -8.52 -25.78 24.79
CA ARG A 12 -7.90 -24.55 25.26
C ARG A 12 -7.30 -23.72 24.10
N LEU A 13 -6.69 -24.39 23.12
CA LEU A 13 -6.17 -23.71 21.92
C LEU A 13 -7.31 -23.15 21.05
N ASP A 14 -8.42 -23.87 20.93
CA ASP A 14 -9.60 -23.41 20.20
C ASP A 14 -10.21 -22.15 20.84
N LEU A 15 -10.26 -22.10 22.18
CA LEU A 15 -10.70 -20.90 22.91
C LEU A 15 -9.76 -19.71 22.66
N LEU A 16 -8.45 -19.92 22.70
CA LEU A 16 -7.48 -18.88 22.35
C LEU A 16 -7.70 -18.39 20.92
N LEU A 17 -8.01 -19.27 19.97
CA LEU A 17 -8.27 -18.88 18.59
C LEU A 17 -9.48 -17.92 18.49
N VAL A 18 -10.53 -18.17 19.27
CA VAL A 18 -11.71 -17.29 19.33
C VAL A 18 -11.31 -15.91 19.87
N ASP A 19 -10.54 -15.86 20.96
CA ASP A 19 -10.05 -14.58 21.53
C ASP A 19 -9.17 -13.83 20.54
N GLY A 20 -8.25 -14.52 19.86
CA GLY A 20 -7.38 -13.95 18.84
C GLY A 20 -8.15 -13.42 17.64
N ARG A 21 -9.20 -14.13 17.20
CA ARG A 21 -10.09 -13.66 16.13
C ARG A 21 -10.81 -12.39 16.54
N LYS A 22 -11.36 -12.36 17.76
CA LYS A 22 -12.03 -11.17 18.31
C LYS A 22 -11.08 -9.97 18.39
N ALA A 23 -9.88 -10.17 18.91
CA ALA A 23 -8.86 -9.11 18.97
C ALA A 23 -8.53 -8.56 17.58
N PHE A 24 -8.39 -9.43 16.57
CA PHE A 24 -8.20 -9.01 15.19
C PHE A 24 -9.39 -8.21 14.64
N GLU A 25 -10.63 -8.67 14.86
CA GLU A 25 -11.83 -7.95 14.42
C GLU A 25 -11.92 -6.55 15.03
N GLU A 26 -11.51 -6.41 16.30
CA GLU A 26 -11.46 -5.15 17.03
C GLU A 26 -10.21 -4.30 16.69
N GLY A 27 -9.39 -4.75 15.73
CA GLY A 27 -8.22 -4.02 15.23
C GLY A 27 -6.98 -4.10 16.12
N ARG A 28 -7.02 -4.87 17.21
CA ARG A 28 -5.89 -5.09 18.13
C ARG A 28 -4.97 -6.16 17.55
N THR A 29 -4.22 -5.78 16.53
CA THR A 29 -3.39 -6.69 15.74
C THR A 29 -2.24 -7.32 16.53
N GLU A 30 -1.64 -6.59 17.46
CA GLU A 30 -0.54 -7.04 18.30
C GLU A 30 -0.99 -8.16 19.25
N GLU A 31 -2.17 -7.98 19.86
CA GLU A 31 -2.78 -9.00 20.71
C GLU A 31 -3.13 -10.25 19.90
N ALA A 32 -3.71 -10.08 18.71
CA ALA A 32 -4.01 -11.19 17.82
C ALA A 32 -2.73 -11.98 17.44
N LEU A 33 -1.61 -11.30 17.15
CA LEU A 33 -0.33 -11.97 16.89
C LEU A 33 0.19 -12.75 18.11
N ALA A 34 0.17 -12.14 19.30
CA ALA A 34 0.60 -12.81 20.53
C ALA A 34 -0.25 -14.05 20.83
N VAL A 35 -1.56 -13.99 20.54
CA VAL A 35 -2.44 -15.15 20.64
C VAL A 35 -2.04 -16.24 19.63
N THR A 36 -1.77 -15.88 18.37
CA THR A 36 -1.34 -16.86 17.36
C THR A 36 -0.04 -17.55 17.74
N GLU A 37 0.91 -16.84 18.33
CA GLU A 37 2.18 -17.39 18.81
C GLU A 37 1.94 -18.44 19.90
N ARG A 38 1.14 -18.10 20.92
CA ARG A 38 0.77 -19.05 21.99
C ARG A 38 0.06 -20.30 21.46
N ILE A 39 -0.78 -20.16 20.44
CA ILE A 39 -1.45 -21.31 19.83
C ILE A 39 -0.46 -22.18 19.07
N LEU A 40 0.41 -21.57 18.28
CA LEU A 40 1.38 -22.28 17.44
C LEU A 40 2.53 -22.91 18.24
N ASP A 41 2.83 -22.41 19.45
CA ASP A 41 3.72 -23.08 20.40
C ASP A 41 3.14 -24.41 20.91
N GLY A 42 1.81 -24.45 21.11
CA GLY A 42 1.11 -25.66 21.56
C GLY A 42 0.74 -26.62 20.42
N ASN A 43 0.35 -26.09 19.26
CA ASN A 43 0.05 -26.86 18.06
C ASN A 43 0.56 -26.12 16.81
N PRO A 44 1.80 -26.41 16.36
CA PRO A 44 2.41 -25.75 15.21
C PRO A 44 1.68 -26.03 13.88
N SER A 45 0.84 -27.05 13.82
CA SER A 45 0.09 -27.47 12.63
C SER A 45 -1.35 -26.98 12.58
N MET A 46 -1.78 -26.15 13.55
CA MET A 46 -3.14 -25.65 13.59
C MET A 46 -3.39 -24.63 12.47
N ASN A 47 -3.92 -25.12 11.34
CA ASN A 47 -4.09 -24.32 10.13
C ASN A 47 -4.88 -23.02 10.37
N ALA A 48 -5.87 -23.04 11.26
CA ALA A 48 -6.67 -21.86 11.61
C ALA A 48 -5.86 -20.75 12.31
N ALA A 49 -4.89 -21.12 13.15
CA ALA A 49 -4.00 -20.15 13.80
C ALA A 49 -2.97 -19.57 12.81
N VAL A 50 -2.44 -20.39 11.91
CA VAL A 50 -1.59 -19.93 10.80
C VAL A 50 -2.35 -18.96 9.89
N ALA A 51 -3.62 -19.27 9.59
CA ALA A 51 -4.50 -18.40 8.81
C ALA A 51 -4.77 -17.07 9.52
N LEU A 52 -5.08 -17.09 10.82
CA LEU A 52 -5.26 -15.86 11.60
C LEU A 52 -3.98 -15.01 11.58
N ARG A 53 -2.80 -15.61 11.76
CA ARG A 53 -1.51 -14.92 11.72
C ARG A 53 -1.25 -14.28 10.35
N MET A 54 -1.54 -15.03 9.28
CA MET A 54 -1.48 -14.53 7.90
C MET A 54 -2.37 -13.29 7.71
N GLU A 55 -3.63 -13.36 8.13
CA GLU A 55 -4.57 -12.24 8.00
C GLU A 55 -4.12 -11.00 8.80
N VAL A 56 -3.52 -11.20 9.97
CA VAL A 56 -2.97 -10.09 10.77
C VAL A 56 -1.81 -9.41 10.06
N PHE A 57 -0.85 -10.19 9.54
CA PHE A 57 0.26 -9.63 8.77
C PHE A 57 -0.21 -8.90 7.50
N ALA A 58 -1.16 -9.50 6.77
CA ALA A 58 -1.72 -8.88 5.57
C ALA A 58 -2.41 -7.54 5.90
N ARG A 59 -3.17 -7.47 7.00
CA ARG A 59 -3.80 -6.21 7.45
C ARG A 59 -2.78 -5.14 7.84
N ARG A 60 -1.63 -5.52 8.37
CA ARG A 60 -0.52 -4.59 8.71
C ARG A 60 0.31 -4.18 7.49
N GLY A 61 0.00 -4.70 6.29
CA GLY A 61 0.78 -4.47 5.07
C GLY A 61 2.11 -5.24 5.04
N GLU A 62 2.32 -6.15 5.99
CA GLU A 62 3.53 -6.99 6.09
C GLU A 62 3.39 -8.21 5.17
N ILE A 63 3.21 -7.95 3.87
CA ILE A 63 2.91 -8.95 2.85
C ILE A 63 3.93 -10.12 2.82
N PRO A 64 5.26 -9.90 2.97
CA PRO A 64 6.22 -11.00 3.02
C PRO A 64 5.92 -12.01 4.15
N HIS A 65 5.66 -11.54 5.37
CA HIS A 65 5.35 -12.41 6.51
C HIS A 65 3.98 -13.11 6.35
N ALA A 66 3.01 -12.43 5.74
CA ALA A 66 1.73 -13.04 5.40
C ALA A 66 1.92 -14.19 4.38
N LEU A 67 2.80 -14.00 3.40
CA LEU A 67 3.09 -15.00 2.38
C LEU A 67 3.76 -16.24 2.98
N GLU A 68 4.73 -16.08 3.88
CA GLU A 68 5.34 -17.20 4.61
C GLU A 68 4.29 -18.05 5.34
N CYS A 69 3.32 -17.39 5.99
CA CYS A 69 2.22 -18.08 6.64
C CYS A 69 1.34 -18.84 5.63
N ALA A 70 1.00 -18.22 4.49
CA ALA A 70 0.19 -18.87 3.46
C ALA A 70 0.91 -20.05 2.79
N GLU A 71 2.24 -19.98 2.64
CA GLU A 71 3.04 -21.10 2.15
C GLU A 71 2.99 -22.28 3.14
N ARG A 72 3.12 -22.00 4.43
CA ARG A 72 2.94 -23.02 5.48
C ARG A 72 1.54 -23.62 5.49
N MET A 73 0.49 -22.85 5.21
CA MET A 73 -0.87 -23.40 5.08
C MET A 73 -0.97 -24.41 3.94
N VAL A 74 -0.35 -24.13 2.79
CA VAL A 74 -0.28 -25.06 1.66
C VAL A 74 0.58 -26.29 1.98
N GLU A 75 1.66 -26.15 2.75
CA GLU A 75 2.45 -27.29 3.24
C GLU A 75 1.63 -28.20 4.17
N LEU A 76 0.83 -27.61 5.07
CA LEU A 76 -0.02 -28.34 6.00
C LEU A 76 -1.20 -29.02 5.29
N ASN A 77 -1.75 -28.41 4.25
CA ASN A 77 -2.84 -28.96 3.45
C ASN A 77 -2.64 -28.73 1.95
N PRO A 78 -1.88 -29.61 1.26
CA PRO A 78 -1.55 -29.44 -0.16
C PRO A 78 -2.76 -29.51 -1.11
N ASP A 79 -3.87 -30.12 -0.67
CA ASP A 79 -5.09 -30.27 -1.47
C ASP A 79 -6.07 -29.10 -1.27
N SER A 80 -5.76 -28.17 -0.37
CA SER A 80 -6.59 -26.99 -0.12
C SER A 80 -6.44 -25.95 -1.23
N GLU A 81 -7.41 -25.91 -2.13
CA GLU A 81 -7.49 -24.85 -3.16
C GLU A 81 -7.62 -23.46 -2.55
N ILE A 82 -8.31 -23.33 -1.40
CA ILE A 82 -8.44 -22.05 -0.70
C ILE A 82 -7.07 -21.53 -0.24
N ASP A 83 -6.20 -22.40 0.28
CA ASP A 83 -4.89 -22.00 0.78
C ASP A 83 -3.95 -21.64 -0.38
N LYS A 84 -4.05 -22.35 -1.51
CA LYS A 84 -3.36 -21.98 -2.77
C LYS A 84 -3.80 -20.60 -3.27
N ILE A 85 -5.11 -20.33 -3.32
CA ILE A 85 -5.66 -19.04 -3.73
C ILE A 85 -5.16 -17.91 -2.83
N ARG A 86 -5.14 -18.11 -1.50
CA ARG A 86 -4.64 -17.11 -0.54
C ARG A 86 -3.17 -16.79 -0.79
N ARG A 87 -2.33 -17.82 -0.93
CA ARG A 87 -0.90 -17.67 -1.25
C ARG A 87 -0.68 -16.94 -2.57
N ASP A 88 -1.38 -17.34 -3.63
CA ASP A 88 -1.21 -16.75 -4.96
C ASP A 88 -1.69 -15.30 -4.99
N GLY A 89 -2.76 -14.97 -4.24
CA GLY A 89 -3.18 -13.59 -4.02
C GLY A 89 -2.11 -12.74 -3.34
N LEU A 90 -1.44 -13.26 -2.30
CA LEU A 90 -0.34 -12.55 -1.63
C LEU A 90 0.89 -12.39 -2.52
N ARG A 91 1.23 -13.40 -3.35
CA ARG A 91 2.30 -13.29 -4.36
C ARG A 91 2.01 -12.20 -5.38
N ALA A 92 0.76 -12.11 -5.85
CA ALA A 92 0.35 -11.06 -6.77
C ALA A 92 0.46 -9.67 -6.13
N GLN A 93 0.04 -9.52 -4.86
CA GLN A 93 0.18 -8.26 -4.12
C GLN A 93 1.65 -7.86 -3.94
N LEU A 94 2.53 -8.81 -3.62
CA LEU A 94 3.97 -8.56 -3.49
C LEU A 94 4.60 -8.20 -4.84
N ALA A 95 4.21 -8.86 -5.93
CA ALA A 95 4.69 -8.53 -7.25
C ALA A 95 4.29 -7.11 -7.69
N GLU A 96 3.06 -6.69 -7.38
CA GLU A 96 2.59 -5.34 -7.68
C GLU A 96 3.29 -4.27 -6.82
N SER A 97 3.57 -4.54 -5.54
CA SER A 97 4.29 -3.58 -4.67
C SER A 97 5.75 -3.39 -5.08
N LEU A 98 6.36 -4.39 -5.73
CA LEU A 98 7.71 -4.33 -6.29
C LEU A 98 7.75 -3.75 -7.71
N ARG A 99 6.58 -3.52 -8.33
CA ARG A 99 6.50 -3.00 -9.69
C ARG A 99 7.05 -1.56 -9.71
N PRO A 100 8.05 -1.25 -10.55
CA PRO A 100 8.55 0.11 -10.65
C PRO A 100 7.44 1.03 -11.17
N ALA A 101 7.36 2.24 -10.61
CA ALA A 101 6.42 3.25 -11.08
C ALA A 101 6.56 3.40 -12.60
N PRO A 102 5.45 3.50 -13.35
CA PRO A 102 5.51 3.67 -14.79
C PRO A 102 6.37 4.90 -15.10
N ALA A 103 7.32 4.75 -16.02
CA ALA A 103 8.14 5.87 -16.44
C ALA A 103 7.22 7.01 -16.92
N PRO A 104 7.50 8.27 -16.55
CA PRO A 104 6.66 9.38 -16.95
C PRO A 104 6.57 9.44 -18.47
N ASP A 105 5.34 9.53 -18.99
CA ASP A 105 5.10 9.51 -20.42
C ASP A 105 5.69 10.77 -21.06
N ARG A 106 6.73 10.60 -21.88
CA ARG A 106 7.51 11.70 -22.47
C ARG A 106 6.64 12.65 -23.28
N ARG A 107 5.54 12.14 -23.85
CA ARG A 107 4.56 12.91 -24.62
C ARG A 107 3.81 13.91 -23.74
N PHE A 108 3.32 13.45 -22.60
CA PHE A 108 2.67 14.32 -21.61
C PHE A 108 3.67 15.30 -20.98
N ALA A 109 4.91 14.87 -20.72
CA ALA A 109 5.96 15.76 -20.21
C ALA A 109 6.29 16.90 -21.18
N LEU A 110 6.39 16.60 -22.49
CA LEU A 110 6.62 17.61 -23.53
C LEU A 110 5.43 18.55 -23.69
N VAL A 111 4.20 18.03 -23.71
CA VAL A 111 2.98 18.83 -23.85
C VAL A 111 2.79 19.75 -22.62
N ALA A 112 3.05 19.24 -21.41
CA ALA A 112 3.01 20.04 -20.18
C ALA A 112 4.10 21.13 -20.15
N GLY A 113 5.30 20.84 -20.67
CA GLY A 113 6.37 21.83 -20.81
C GLY A 113 6.02 22.94 -21.80
N LEU A 114 5.45 22.58 -22.96
CA LEU A 114 5.01 23.52 -23.99
C LEU A 114 3.86 24.42 -23.51
N SER A 115 2.87 23.86 -22.82
CA SER A 115 1.73 24.63 -22.32
C SER A 115 2.14 25.66 -21.26
N ALA A 116 3.05 25.29 -20.35
CA ALA A 116 3.62 26.23 -19.38
C ALA A 116 4.38 27.38 -20.06
N PHE A 117 5.16 27.09 -21.10
CA PHE A 117 5.91 28.12 -21.85
C PHE A 117 4.98 29.11 -22.56
N VAL A 118 3.92 28.62 -23.19
CA VAL A 118 2.91 29.48 -23.87
C VAL A 118 2.21 30.40 -22.88
N LEU A 119 1.82 29.90 -21.70
CA LEU A 119 1.18 30.72 -20.66
C LEU A 119 2.08 31.84 -20.16
N VAL A 120 3.35 31.53 -19.87
CA VAL A 120 4.35 32.53 -19.42
C VAL A 120 4.61 33.58 -20.49
N ALA A 121 4.73 33.17 -21.77
CA ALA A 121 4.94 34.09 -22.88
C ALA A 121 3.74 35.05 -23.06
N CYS A 122 2.50 34.55 -22.97
CA CYS A 122 1.30 35.38 -23.08
C CYS A 122 1.22 36.44 -21.98
N ILE A 123 1.54 36.08 -20.74
CA ILE A 123 1.56 37.02 -19.60
C ILE A 123 2.65 38.08 -19.81
N GLY A 124 3.85 37.68 -20.24
CA GLY A 124 4.97 38.60 -20.49
C GLY A 124 4.69 39.62 -21.60
N ILE A 125 4.10 39.18 -22.72
CA ILE A 125 3.73 40.08 -23.83
C ILE A 125 2.67 41.09 -23.39
N LEU A 126 1.68 40.64 -22.60
CA LEU A 126 0.63 41.51 -22.09
C LEU A 126 1.17 42.58 -21.12
N ALA A 127 2.06 42.20 -20.21
CA ALA A 127 2.73 43.13 -19.30
C ALA A 127 3.58 44.17 -20.05
N ALA A 128 4.31 43.75 -21.09
CA ALA A 128 5.13 44.64 -21.91
C ALA A 128 4.29 45.68 -22.67
N ARG A 129 3.11 45.30 -23.17
CA ARG A 129 2.18 46.22 -23.85
C ARG A 129 1.54 47.24 -22.91
N LEU A 130 1.26 46.86 -21.66
CA LEU A 130 0.72 47.77 -20.64
C LEU A 130 1.77 48.76 -20.12
N SER A 131 3.06 48.42 -20.23
CA SER A 131 4.18 49.25 -19.78
C SER A 131 4.64 50.30 -20.82
N GLY A 132 4.15 50.22 -22.05
CA GLY A 132 4.50 51.14 -23.13
C GLY A 132 3.80 52.49 -23.02
N ALA A 133 4.24 53.35 -22.11
CA ALA A 133 3.81 54.76 -22.06
C ALA A 133 4.54 55.59 -23.16
N PRO A 134 3.85 56.46 -23.91
CA PRO A 134 4.47 57.28 -24.95
C PRO A 134 5.34 58.39 -24.34
N LYS A 135 6.58 58.53 -24.82
CA LYS A 135 7.42 59.71 -24.55
C LYS A 135 6.85 60.89 -25.34
N SER A 136 6.46 61.95 -24.63
CA SER A 136 5.97 63.20 -25.21
C SER A 136 7.06 63.87 -26.05
N PRO A 137 6.74 64.38 -27.26
CA PRO A 137 7.72 65.03 -28.13
C PRO A 137 8.03 66.45 -27.66
N GLU A 138 9.32 66.78 -27.52
CA GLU A 138 9.80 68.16 -27.36
C GLU A 138 9.41 68.98 -28.59
N THR A 139 8.67 70.07 -28.37
CA THR A 139 8.29 71.03 -29.41
C THR A 139 9.51 71.83 -29.85
N LEU A 140 9.96 71.60 -31.09
CA LEU A 140 10.91 72.43 -31.82
C LEU A 140 10.33 73.84 -32.03
N VAL A 141 10.81 74.81 -31.26
CA VAL A 141 10.60 76.24 -31.54
C VAL A 141 11.58 76.65 -32.63
N VAL A 142 11.05 76.78 -33.85
CA VAL A 142 11.72 77.46 -34.96
C VAL A 142 11.76 78.95 -34.63
N ASN A 143 12.95 79.55 -34.57
CA ASN A 143 13.08 81.01 -34.53
C ASN A 143 13.96 81.48 -35.69
N ASN A 144 13.40 82.40 -36.46
CA ASN A 144 13.88 82.90 -37.72
C ASN A 144 14.48 84.30 -37.51
N ASN A 145 15.76 84.51 -37.86
CA ASN A 145 16.25 85.76 -38.42
C ASN A 145 17.60 85.58 -39.11
#